data_AF-A0A317HD82-F1
#
_entry.id   AF-A0A317HD82-F1
#
_cell.length_a   1.000
_cell.length_b   1.000
_cell.length_c   1.000
_cell.angle_alpha   90.00
_cell.angle_beta   90.00
_cell.angle_gamma   90.00
#
_symmetry.space_group_name_H-M   'P 1'
#
loop_
_entity.id
_entity.type
_entity.pdbx_description
1 polymer ?
#
loop_
_entity_poly.entity_id
_entity_poly.type
_entity_poly.pdbx_seq_one_letter_code
_entity_poly.pdbx_strand_id
1 'polypeptide(L)'
;MRGAAGHAMHELEAMMKAADPVNGSAPSFDAERAMRKYIGDYALFVAGMVPEAIDSGSDERTRRPTLGELIKAGKESYFIVSQFNIFEYKKEAPMFARLSEQFERFVLGLALVREEMGKRLALPTQLS
;
A
#
# COMPACT_ATOMS: atom_id res chain seq x y z
N MET A 1 -4.35 -4.71 24.40
CA MET A 1 -3.59 -5.02 23.18
C MET A 1 -4.46 -5.92 22.30
N ARG A 2 -5.03 -5.38 21.21
CA ARG A 2 -5.85 -6.13 20.24
C ARG A 2 -5.04 -6.27 18.95
N GLY A 3 -4.97 -7.49 18.41
CA GLY A 3 -4.11 -7.83 17.29
C GLY A 3 -4.47 -7.04 16.03
N ALA A 4 -3.47 -6.35 15.48
CA ALA A 4 -3.55 -5.57 14.23
C ALA A 4 -3.91 -6.41 12.99
N ALA A 5 -3.80 -7.74 13.10
CA ALA A 5 -3.94 -8.68 12.00
C ALA A 5 -5.36 -8.77 11.39
N GLY A 6 -6.42 -8.57 12.17
CA GLY A 6 -7.81 -8.71 11.69
C GLY A 6 -8.44 -7.48 11.09
N HIS A 7 -7.76 -6.36 11.23
CA HIS A 7 -8.26 -5.08 10.72
C HIS A 7 -7.76 -4.80 9.30
N ALA A 8 -6.60 -5.35 8.90
CA ALA A 8 -5.92 -4.99 7.65
C ALA A 8 -6.73 -5.22 6.36
N MET A 9 -7.48 -6.32 6.22
CA MET A 9 -8.33 -6.54 5.03
C MET A 9 -9.57 -5.70 5.03
N HIS A 10 -10.30 -5.71 6.14
CA HIS A 10 -11.52 -4.94 6.27
C HIS A 10 -11.22 -3.46 6.07
N GLU A 11 -10.06 -2.99 6.54
CA GLU A 11 -9.54 -1.66 6.23
C GLU A 11 -9.25 -1.47 4.74
N LEU A 12 -8.55 -2.40 4.08
CA LEU A 12 -8.30 -2.31 2.63
C LEU A 12 -9.61 -2.25 1.82
N GLU A 13 -10.55 -3.12 2.10
CA GLU A 13 -11.87 -3.14 1.46
C GLU A 13 -12.68 -1.87 1.76
N ALA A 14 -12.67 -1.40 3.02
CA ALA A 14 -13.34 -0.17 3.42
C ALA A 14 -12.74 1.07 2.73
N MET A 15 -11.41 1.13 2.62
CA MET A 15 -10.72 2.20 1.92
C MET A 15 -11.06 2.18 0.42
N MET A 16 -11.01 1.01 -0.22
CA MET A 16 -11.39 0.86 -1.63
C MET A 16 -12.84 1.29 -1.88
N LYS A 17 -13.76 0.93 -0.98
CA LYS A 17 -15.17 1.36 -1.06
C LYS A 17 -15.32 2.87 -0.88
N ALA A 18 -14.59 3.47 0.07
CA ALA A 18 -14.64 4.91 0.30
C ALA A 18 -14.10 5.71 -0.88
N ALA A 19 -13.15 5.14 -1.63
CA ALA A 19 -12.52 5.75 -2.81
C ALA A 19 -13.27 5.48 -4.13
N ASP A 20 -14.41 4.79 -4.11
CA ASP A 20 -15.20 4.53 -5.31
C ASP A 20 -15.71 5.85 -5.93
N PRO A 21 -15.49 6.11 -7.23
CA PRO A 21 -15.83 7.40 -7.85
C PRO A 21 -17.34 7.63 -7.98
N VAL A 22 -18.16 6.58 -7.85
CA VAL A 22 -19.63 6.64 -8.05
C VAL A 22 -20.36 6.49 -6.71
N ASN A 23 -19.92 5.55 -5.88
CA ASN A 23 -20.57 5.14 -4.64
C ASN A 23 -19.75 5.48 -3.39
N GLY A 24 -18.57 6.09 -3.56
CA GLY A 24 -17.69 6.48 -2.47
C GLY A 24 -18.21 7.69 -1.70
N SER A 25 -17.52 7.99 -0.60
CA SER A 25 -17.90 9.06 0.33
C SER A 25 -16.97 10.26 0.27
N ALA A 26 -16.08 10.32 -0.72
CA ALA A 26 -15.14 11.42 -0.87
C ALA A 26 -15.88 12.75 -1.16
N PRO A 27 -15.60 13.83 -0.41
CA PRO A 27 -16.32 15.10 -0.56
C PRO A 27 -15.87 15.92 -1.80
N SER A 28 -14.79 15.52 -2.47
CA SER A 28 -14.24 16.19 -3.66
C SER A 28 -13.31 15.27 -4.44
N PHE A 29 -12.98 15.66 -5.68
CA PHE A 29 -11.98 14.98 -6.50
C PHE A 29 -10.59 14.94 -5.84
N ASP A 30 -10.19 16.01 -5.14
CA ASP A 30 -8.91 16.04 -4.44
C ASP A 30 -8.90 15.07 -3.26
N ALA A 31 -10.03 14.96 -2.54
CA ALA A 31 -10.18 14.01 -1.44
C ALA A 31 -10.21 12.56 -1.94
N GLU A 32 -10.86 12.31 -3.07
CA GLU A 32 -10.85 11.00 -3.73
C GLU A 32 -9.43 10.63 -4.15
N ARG A 33 -8.72 11.55 -4.81
CA ARG A 33 -7.33 11.36 -5.23
C ARG A 33 -6.40 11.10 -4.05
N ALA A 34 -6.56 11.84 -2.95
CA ALA A 34 -5.79 11.63 -1.73
C ALA A 34 -6.05 10.25 -1.12
N MET A 35 -7.31 9.79 -1.11
CA MET A 35 -7.66 8.44 -0.64
C MET A 35 -7.05 7.36 -1.55
N ARG A 36 -7.12 7.53 -2.88
CA ARG A 36 -6.47 6.61 -3.84
C ARG A 36 -4.95 6.55 -3.61
N LYS A 37 -4.31 7.70 -3.41
CA LYS A 37 -2.89 7.75 -3.07
C LYS A 37 -2.60 6.97 -1.76
N TYR A 38 -3.42 7.17 -0.73
CA TYR A 38 -3.27 6.48 0.55
C TYR A 38 -3.39 4.96 0.40
N ILE A 39 -4.36 4.47 -0.38
CA ILE A 39 -4.50 3.04 -0.67
C ILE A 39 -3.25 2.48 -1.36
N GLY A 40 -2.72 3.21 -2.35
CA GLY A 40 -1.48 2.84 -3.03
C GLY A 40 -0.28 2.75 -2.07
N ASP A 41 -0.11 3.77 -1.23
CA ASP A 41 0.96 3.85 -0.23
C ASP A 41 0.84 2.71 0.82
N TYR A 42 -0.37 2.46 1.32
CA TYR A 42 -0.66 1.36 2.24
C TYR A 42 -0.33 0.01 1.61
N ALA A 43 -0.81 -0.24 0.39
CA ALA A 43 -0.58 -1.51 -0.29
C ALA A 43 0.92 -1.76 -0.53
N LEU A 44 1.65 -0.73 -0.98
CA LEU A 44 3.09 -0.82 -1.24
C LEU A 44 3.86 -1.07 0.06
N PHE A 45 3.50 -0.37 1.13
CA PHE A 45 4.11 -0.53 2.45
C PHE A 45 3.86 -1.93 3.02
N VAL A 46 2.62 -2.40 3.06
CA VAL A 46 2.29 -3.73 3.60
C VAL A 46 2.98 -4.83 2.79
N ALA A 47 2.92 -4.76 1.46
CA ALA A 47 3.54 -5.75 0.57
C ALA A 47 5.07 -5.80 0.70
N GLY A 48 5.74 -4.66 0.93
CA GLY A 48 7.20 -4.57 0.97
C GLY A 48 7.82 -4.64 2.38
N MET A 49 7.13 -4.10 3.39
CA MET A 49 7.71 -3.85 4.72
C MET A 49 7.04 -4.65 5.85
N VAL A 50 5.86 -5.24 5.64
CA VAL A 50 5.13 -5.92 6.71
C VAL A 50 4.58 -7.28 6.22
N PRO A 51 5.45 -8.23 5.86
CA PRO A 51 5.00 -9.55 5.39
C PRO A 51 4.17 -10.29 6.45
N GLU A 52 4.33 -9.97 7.73
CA GLU A 52 3.54 -10.53 8.82
C GLU A 52 2.06 -10.14 8.75
N ALA A 53 1.72 -9.05 8.03
CA ALA A 53 0.34 -8.62 7.81
C ALA A 53 -0.31 -9.25 6.56
N ILE A 54 0.44 -10.04 5.78
CA ILE A 54 -0.03 -10.72 4.58
C ILE A 54 -0.58 -12.10 4.95
N ASP A 55 -1.64 -12.54 4.28
CA ASP A 55 -2.17 -13.89 4.47
C ASP A 55 -1.21 -14.96 3.93
N SER A 56 -0.85 -15.91 4.79
CA SER A 56 -0.06 -17.10 4.47
C SER A 56 -0.89 -18.39 4.37
N GLY A 57 -2.23 -18.30 4.48
CA GLY A 57 -3.15 -19.42 4.33
C GLY A 57 -3.34 -20.29 5.58
N SER A 58 -2.99 -19.79 6.77
CA SER A 58 -2.87 -20.58 8.01
C SER A 58 -3.89 -20.25 9.11
N ASP A 59 -4.72 -19.20 8.98
CA ASP A 59 -5.67 -18.81 10.04
C ASP A 59 -7.00 -18.26 9.48
N GLU A 60 -8.07 -19.07 9.56
CA GLU A 60 -9.42 -18.71 9.08
C GLU A 60 -10.12 -17.63 9.92
N ARG A 61 -9.63 -17.33 11.13
CA ARG A 61 -10.34 -16.41 12.05
C ARG A 61 -10.12 -14.94 11.72
N THR A 62 -9.16 -14.64 10.83
CA THR A 62 -8.62 -13.30 10.62
C THR A 62 -8.20 -13.14 9.16
N ARG A 63 -9.13 -12.78 8.26
CA ARG A 63 -8.79 -12.59 6.83
C ARG A 63 -7.78 -11.46 6.68
N ARG A 64 -6.59 -11.77 6.17
CA ARG A 64 -5.53 -10.82 5.82
C ARG A 64 -5.45 -10.67 4.30
N PRO A 65 -4.87 -9.58 3.77
CA PRO A 65 -4.72 -9.44 2.34
C PRO A 65 -3.67 -10.43 1.85
N THR A 66 -3.96 -11.10 0.74
CA THR A 66 -2.93 -11.77 -0.03
C THR A 66 -2.01 -10.74 -0.68
N LEU A 67 -0.78 -11.16 -1.00
CA LEU A 67 0.15 -10.31 -1.76
C LEU A 67 -0.44 -9.89 -3.12
N GLY A 68 -1.19 -10.78 -3.77
CA GLY A 68 -1.87 -10.49 -5.04
C GLY A 68 -2.94 -9.41 -4.91
N GLU A 69 -3.75 -9.43 -3.84
CA GLU A 69 -4.74 -8.39 -3.55
C GLU A 69 -4.09 -7.02 -3.33
N LEU A 70 -2.97 -6.96 -2.59
CA LEU A 70 -2.21 -5.72 -2.36
C LEU A 70 -1.61 -5.19 -3.67
N ILE A 71 -0.97 -6.05 -4.47
CA ILE A 71 -0.40 -5.65 -5.75
C ILE A 71 -1.49 -5.08 -6.66
N LYS A 72 -2.63 -5.77 -6.77
CA LYS A 72 -3.74 -5.29 -7.59
C LYS A 72 -4.26 -3.93 -7.10
N ALA A 73 -4.56 -3.82 -5.80
CA ALA A 73 -5.09 -2.59 -5.21
C ALA A 73 -4.11 -1.41 -5.36
N GLY A 74 -2.81 -1.65 -5.13
CA GLY A 74 -1.78 -0.61 -5.22
C GLY A 74 -1.56 -0.12 -6.65
N LYS A 75 -1.47 -1.03 -7.63
CA LYS A 75 -1.35 -0.69 -9.05
C LYS A 75 -2.54 0.13 -9.54
N GLU A 76 -3.74 -0.37 -9.29
CA GLU A 76 -4.98 0.33 -9.69
C GLU A 76 -5.07 1.73 -9.06
N SER A 77 -4.76 1.84 -7.77
CA SER A 77 -4.86 3.11 -7.06
C SER A 77 -3.86 4.14 -7.56
N TYR A 78 -2.59 3.77 -7.76
CA TYR A 78 -1.61 4.69 -8.34
C TYR A 78 -1.87 5.01 -9.81
N PHE A 79 -2.39 4.06 -10.59
CA PHE A 79 -2.84 4.35 -11.95
C PHE A 79 -3.91 5.44 -11.94
N ILE A 80 -4.93 5.32 -11.09
CA ILE A 80 -5.99 6.31 -10.96
C ILE A 80 -5.42 7.67 -10.55
N VAL A 81 -4.56 7.73 -9.53
CA VAL A 81 -3.90 8.97 -9.09
C VAL A 81 -3.12 9.64 -10.24
N SER A 82 -2.49 8.85 -11.11
CA SER A 82 -1.76 9.36 -12.27
C SER A 82 -2.66 9.95 -13.35
N GLN A 83 -3.94 9.56 -13.41
CA GLN A 83 -4.91 10.14 -14.37
C GLN A 83 -5.36 11.55 -14.01
N PHE A 84 -5.19 11.97 -12.75
CA PHE A 84 -5.37 13.36 -12.33
C PHE A 84 -4.18 14.18 -12.84
N ASN A 85 -4.12 14.40 -14.16
CA ASN A 85 -3.01 15.05 -14.85
C ASN A 85 -3.37 16.50 -15.25
N ILE A 86 -3.90 17.25 -14.29
CA ILE A 86 -4.35 18.63 -14.46
C ILE A 86 -3.69 19.53 -13.41
N PHE A 87 -3.56 20.83 -13.73
CA PHE A 87 -3.05 21.87 -12.84
C PHE A 87 -1.79 21.46 -12.04
N GLU A 88 -1.89 21.43 -10.72
CA GLU A 88 -0.81 21.12 -9.79
C GLU A 88 -0.35 19.66 -9.85
N TYR A 89 -1.25 18.74 -10.19
CA TYR A 89 -0.97 17.30 -10.22
C TYR A 89 -0.19 16.83 -11.46
N LYS A 90 -0.14 17.66 -12.51
CA LYS A 90 0.62 17.35 -13.73
C LYS A 90 2.10 17.05 -13.48
N LYS A 91 2.68 17.65 -12.44
CA LYS A 91 4.09 17.44 -12.07
C LYS A 91 4.35 16.06 -11.46
N GLU A 92 3.38 15.51 -10.73
CA GLU A 92 3.54 14.24 -10.00
C GLU A 92 2.88 13.05 -10.70
N ALA A 93 1.96 13.27 -11.64
CA ALA A 93 1.31 12.23 -12.41
C ALA A 93 2.28 11.19 -13.03
N PRO A 94 3.43 11.58 -13.65
CA PRO A 94 4.38 10.60 -14.19
C PRO A 94 5.03 9.71 -13.13
N MET A 95 5.22 10.22 -11.91
CA MET A 95 5.76 9.42 -10.80
C MET A 95 4.77 8.32 -10.40
N PHE A 96 3.49 8.66 -10.25
CA PHE A 96 2.46 7.68 -9.90
C PHE A 96 2.20 6.67 -11.02
N ALA A 97 2.29 7.08 -12.29
CA ALA A 97 2.23 6.14 -13.41
C ALA A 97 3.36 5.10 -13.30
N ARG A 98 4.59 5.54 -13.01
CA ARG A 98 5.73 4.63 -12.81
C ARG A 98 5.57 3.73 -11.58
N LEU A 99 5.04 4.25 -10.47
CA LEU A 99 4.73 3.44 -9.28
C LEU A 99 3.73 2.33 -9.61
N SER A 100 2.70 2.62 -10.42
CA SER A 100 1.73 1.64 -10.89
C SER A 100 2.38 0.60 -11.82
N GLU A 101 3.12 1.03 -12.84
CA GLU A 101 3.72 0.13 -13.82
C GLU A 101 4.78 -0.79 -13.23
N GLN A 102 5.57 -0.28 -12.27
CA GLN A 102 6.72 -0.97 -11.68
C GLN A 102 6.46 -1.38 -10.23
N PHE A 103 5.20 -1.51 -9.82
CA PHE A 103 4.80 -1.71 -8.41
C PHE A 103 5.56 -2.86 -7.75
N GLU A 104 5.60 -4.03 -8.39
CA GLU A 104 6.28 -5.22 -7.89
C GLU A 104 7.78 -4.99 -7.68
N ARG A 105 8.41 -4.15 -8.50
CA ARG A 105 9.83 -3.77 -8.35
C ARG A 105 10.04 -2.90 -7.11
N PHE A 106 9.11 -1.99 -6.82
CA PHE A 106 9.17 -1.18 -5.60
C PHE A 106 8.89 -2.02 -4.35
N VAL A 107 7.95 -2.97 -4.42
CA VAL A 107 7.73 -3.96 -3.35
C VAL A 107 9.01 -4.73 -3.05
N LEU A 108 9.68 -5.26 -4.07
CA LEU A 108 10.96 -5.96 -3.89
C LEU A 108 12.04 -5.05 -3.29
N GLY A 109 12.16 -3.81 -3.76
CA GLY A 109 13.11 -2.84 -3.22
C GLY A 109 12.88 -2.58 -1.73
N LEU A 110 11.63 -2.42 -1.30
CA LEU A 110 11.27 -2.26 0.10
C LEU A 110 11.55 -3.52 0.92
N ALA A 111 11.31 -4.72 0.37
CA ALA A 111 11.63 -5.97 1.04
C ALA A 111 13.13 -6.11 1.32
N LEU A 112 13.98 -5.71 0.38
CA LEU A 112 15.44 -5.67 0.56
C LEU A 112 15.86 -4.64 1.62
N VAL A 113 15.24 -3.45 1.61
CA VAL A 113 15.47 -2.42 2.65
C VAL A 113 15.10 -2.96 4.03
N ARG A 114 13.93 -3.59 4.17
CA ARG A 114 13.50 -4.22 5.43
C ARG A 114 14.52 -5.25 5.91
N GLU A 115 15.01 -6.12 5.04
CA GLU A 115 16.00 -7.14 5.40
C GLU A 115 17.29 -6.50 5.92
N GLU A 116 17.79 -5.48 5.23
CA GLU A 116 18.97 -4.72 5.63
C GLU A 116 18.77 -4.00 6.98
N MET A 117 17.60 -3.40 7.21
CA MET A 117 17.25 -2.80 8.51
C MET A 117 17.23 -3.85 9.62
N GLY A 118 16.67 -5.04 9.36
CA GLY A 118 16.67 -6.16 10.30
C GLY A 118 18.09 -6.59 10.68
N LYS A 119 19.01 -6.69 9.71
CA LYS A 119 20.43 -7.01 9.96
C LYS A 119 21.10 -5.98 10.87
N ARG A 120 20.87 -4.69 10.60
CA ARG A 120 21.43 -3.59 11.41
C ARG A 120 20.90 -3.55 12.84
N LEU A 121 19.62 -3.86 13.02
CA LEU A 121 18.98 -3.92 14.33
C LEU A 121 19.37 -5.19 15.12
N ALA A 122 19.73 -6.27 14.43
CA ALA A 122 20.17 -7.54 15.02
C ALA A 122 21.66 -7.56 15.37
N LEU A 123 22.47 -6.67 14.79
CA LEU A 123 23.86 -6.48 15.20
C LEU A 123 23.87 -5.89 16.62
N PRO A 124 24.54 -6.53 17.60
CA PRO A 124 24.80 -5.87 18.87
C PRO A 124 25.53 -4.57 18.57
N THR A 125 25.22 -3.50 19.30
CA THR A 125 26.01 -2.27 19.34
C THR A 125 27.42 -2.63 19.81
N GLN A 126 28.25 -3.17 18.92
CA GLN A 126 29.67 -3.35 19.12
C GLN A 126 30.32 -2.18 18.41
N LEU A 127 30.77 -1.23 19.22
CA LEU A 127 31.81 -0.21 19.00
C LEU A 127 31.81 0.62 20.31
N SER A 128 32.66 0.25 21.27
CA SER A 128 34.03 0.74 21.54
C SER A 128 34.07 2.09 22.22
#